data_AF-A0A392UYM9-F1
#
_entry.id   AF-A0A392UYM9-F1
#
_cell.length_a   1.000
_cell.length_b   1.000
_cell.length_c   1.000
_cell.angle_alpha   90.00
_cell.angle_beta   90.00
_cell.angle_gamma   90.00
#
_symmetry.space_group_name_H-M   'P 1'
#
loop_
_entity.id
_entity.type
_entity.pdbx_description
1 polymer ?
#
loop_
_entity_poly.entity_id
_entity_poly.type
_entity_poly.pdbx_seq_one_letter_code
_entity_poly.pdbx_strand_id
1 'polypeptide(L)' 'AAVAASKVEANGNGNTAVAGGGAKKLVFFGNAERAFDLEDLLRASAEVLGKGTFGTAYKAVLESGPVVAVKRLKD' A
#
# COMPACT_ATOMS: atom_id res chain seq x y z
N ALA A 1 11.82 -14.46 17.89
CA ALA A 1 10.48 -14.76 17.33
C ALA A 1 10.48 -14.31 15.88
N ALA A 2 10.57 -15.25 14.92
CA ALA A 2 10.50 -14.95 13.51
C ALA A 2 9.02 -14.92 13.11
N VAL A 3 8.53 -13.75 12.69
CA VAL A 3 7.16 -13.65 12.14
C VAL A 3 7.17 -14.20 10.72
N ALA A 4 6.36 -15.22 10.50
CA ALA A 4 6.20 -15.89 9.22
C ALA A 4 5.57 -14.94 8.19
N ALA A 5 6.21 -14.80 7.03
CA ALA A 5 5.59 -14.17 5.86
C ALA A 5 4.78 -15.25 5.12
N SER A 6 3.44 -15.20 5.24
CA SER A 6 2.56 -16.09 4.49
C SER A 6 2.61 -15.74 3.00
N LYS A 7 3.08 -16.69 2.18
CA LYS A 7 3.05 -16.61 0.72
C LYS A 7 1.62 -16.89 0.26
N VAL A 8 0.90 -15.84 -0.17
CA VAL A 8 -0.40 -15.97 -0.83
C VAL A 8 -0.14 -16.19 -2.32
N GLU A 9 -0.61 -17.32 -2.85
CA GLU A 9 -0.57 -17.63 -4.28
C GLU A 9 -1.95 -17.31 -4.85
N ALA A 10 -2.02 -16.32 -5.76
CA ALA A 10 -3.27 -15.89 -6.35
C ALA A 10 -3.23 -15.95 -7.88
N ASN A 11 -4.24 -16.61 -8.40
CA ASN A 11 -4.63 -16.68 -9.79
C ASN A 11 -5.62 -15.53 -10.07
N GLY A 12 -5.29 -14.57 -10.95
CA GLY A 12 -6.09 -13.36 -11.10
C GLY A 12 -6.11 -12.78 -12.52
N ASN A 13 -7.23 -12.97 -13.21
CA ASN A 13 -7.63 -12.21 -14.40
C ASN A 13 -7.74 -10.70 -14.06
N GLY A 14 -6.92 -9.88 -14.72
CA GLY A 14 -6.91 -8.43 -14.51
C GLY A 14 -8.13 -7.73 -15.11
N ASN A 15 -9.15 -7.46 -14.29
CA ASN A 15 -10.19 -6.50 -14.62
C ASN A 15 -9.74 -5.09 -14.21
N THR A 16 -9.30 -4.28 -15.17
CA THR A 16 -8.99 -2.86 -14.97
C THR A 16 -10.27 -2.04 -14.91
N ALA A 17 -10.87 -1.92 -13.72
CA ALA A 17 -11.92 -0.94 -13.48
C ALA A 17 -11.28 0.46 -13.38
N VAL A 18 -11.34 1.20 -14.48
CA VAL A 18 -11.05 2.63 -14.52
C VAL A 18 -12.33 3.37 -14.12
N ALA A 19 -12.33 4.02 -12.97
CA ALA A 19 -13.42 4.91 -12.58
C ALA A 19 -12.89 6.11 -11.79
N GLY A 20 -12.94 7.29 -12.41
CA GLY A 20 -13.06 8.56 -11.69
C GLY A 20 -11.82 9.46 -11.60
N GLY A 21 -11.71 10.40 -12.57
CA GLY A 21 -11.31 11.78 -12.30
C GLY A 21 -9.84 12.08 -11.95
N GLY A 22 -8.97 12.23 -12.96
CA GLY A 22 -7.80 13.14 -12.96
C GLY A 22 -6.72 13.03 -11.86
N ALA A 23 -6.80 12.06 -10.94
CA ALA A 23 -6.12 12.12 -9.65
C ALA A 23 -5.31 10.83 -9.37
N LYS A 24 -4.09 11.02 -8.84
CA LYS A 24 -3.20 10.08 -8.11
C LYS A 24 -3.42 8.58 -8.39
N LYS A 25 -2.44 7.93 -9.06
CA LYS A 25 -2.48 6.50 -9.42
C LYS A 25 -1.54 5.68 -8.53
N LEU A 26 -2.00 4.53 -8.02
CA LEU A 26 -1.12 3.50 -7.46
C LEU A 26 -0.59 2.56 -8.55
N VAL A 27 0.70 2.22 -8.45
CA VAL A 27 1.39 1.28 -9.34
C VAL A 27 2.13 0.26 -8.48
N PHE A 28 1.91 -1.01 -8.76
CA PHE A 28 2.60 -2.12 -8.13
C PHE A 28 3.78 -2.55 -9.01
N PHE A 29 4.94 -2.75 -8.41
CA PHE A 29 6.13 -3.26 -9.08
C PHE A 29 6.31 -4.75 -8.75
N GLY A 30 6.69 -5.56 -9.75
CA GLY A 30 6.85 -7.00 -9.61
C GLY A 30 5.52 -7.76 -9.59
N ASN A 31 5.58 -9.04 -9.19
CA ASN A 31 4.40 -9.92 -9.08
C ASN A 31 3.67 -9.71 -7.74
N ALA A 32 3.36 -8.45 -7.42
CA ALA A 32 2.59 -8.13 -6.22
C ALA A 32 1.10 -8.32 -6.50
N GLU A 33 0.44 -9.12 -5.67
CA GLU A 33 -1.02 -9.22 -5.70
C GLU A 33 -1.63 -7.86 -5.32
N ARG A 34 -2.67 -7.45 -6.04
CA ARG A 34 -3.36 -6.19 -5.77
C ARG A 34 -4.26 -6.37 -4.54
N ALA A 35 -3.65 -6.32 -3.36
CA ALA A 35 -4.32 -6.51 -2.08
C ALA A 35 -5.03 -5.26 -1.55
N PHE A 36 -4.73 -4.08 -2.11
CA PHE A 36 -5.31 -2.80 -1.72
C PHE A 36 -5.25 -1.78 -2.85
N ASP A 37 -6.06 -0.73 -2.77
CA ASP A 37 -6.02 0.39 -3.69
C ASP A 37 -5.57 1.72 -3.04
N LEU A 38 -5.62 2.82 -3.79
CA LEU A 38 -5.18 4.12 -3.28
C LEU A 38 -6.10 4.64 -2.20
N GLU A 39 -7.39 4.41 -2.37
CA GLU A 39 -8.41 4.90 -1.45
C GLU A 39 -8.26 4.20 -0.10
N ASP A 40 -8.03 2.90 -0.11
CA ASP A 40 -7.69 2.11 1.07
C ASP A 40 -6.49 2.69 1.82
N LEU A 41 -5.40 3.02 1.08
CA LEU A 41 -4.18 3.55 1.69
C LEU A 41 -4.36 4.96 2.27
N LEU A 42 -5.21 5.79 1.65
CA LEU A 42 -5.50 7.15 2.11
C LEU A 42 -6.48 7.17 3.29
N ARG A 43 -7.34 6.16 3.41
CA ARG A 43 -8.27 5.98 4.54
C ARG A 43 -7.65 5.22 5.72
N ALA A 44 -6.59 4.45 5.47
CA ALA A 44 -5.91 3.65 6.48
C ALA A 44 -5.44 4.47 7.68
N SER A 45 -5.56 3.88 8.88
CA SER A 45 -4.96 4.44 10.09
C SER A 45 -3.44 4.35 9.98
N ALA A 46 -2.75 5.48 10.18
CA ALA A 46 -1.31 5.57 10.02
C ALA A 46 -0.62 6.18 11.24
N GLU A 47 0.40 5.50 11.75
CA GLU A 47 1.28 6.00 12.81
C GLU A 47 2.64 6.40 12.24
N VAL A 48 3.26 7.43 12.82
CA VAL A 48 4.57 7.93 12.35
C VAL A 48 5.67 7.01 12.87
N LEU A 49 6.45 6.45 11.95
CA LEU A 49 7.63 5.66 12.28
C LEU A 49 8.89 6.54 12.43
N GLY A 50 8.95 7.63 11.66
CA GLY A 50 10.06 8.57 11.76
C GLY A 50 10.18 9.52 10.57
N LYS A 51 10.92 10.62 10.79
CA LYS A 51 11.28 11.60 9.74
C LYS A 51 12.71 11.34 9.30
N GLY A 52 12.94 11.24 8.00
CA GLY A 52 14.28 11.09 7.43
C GLY A 52 14.54 12.10 6.32
N THR A 53 15.73 12.02 5.73
CA THR A 53 16.18 12.98 4.70
C THR A 53 15.22 13.06 3.51
N PHE A 54 14.63 11.94 3.08
CA PHE A 54 13.72 11.88 1.93
C PHE A 54 12.25 12.07 2.28
N GLY A 55 11.92 12.38 3.54
CA GLY A 55 10.54 12.55 4.01
C GLY A 55 10.18 11.61 5.15
N THR A 56 8.89 11.46 5.40
CA THR A 56 8.36 10.80 6.60
C THR A 56 7.92 9.37 6.29
N ALA A 57 8.29 8.43 7.15
CA ALA A 57 7.83 7.05 7.10
C ALA A 57 6.67 6.85 8.06
N TYR A 58 5.67 6.09 7.60
CA TYR A 58 4.46 5.76 8.33
C TYR A 58 4.24 4.25 8.29
N LYS A 59 3.62 3.72 9.34
CA LYS A 59 3.03 2.39 9.35
C LYS A 59 1.54 2.55 9.17
N ALA A 60 1.02 2.08 8.05
CA ALA A 60 -0.40 2.09 7.73
C ALA A 60 -0.99 0.70 7.99
N VAL A 61 -2.06 0.67 8.77
CA VAL A 61 -2.84 -0.54 9.04
C VAL A 61 -4.09 -0.46 8.18
N LEU A 62 -4.19 -1.33 7.17
CA LEU A 62 -5.36 -1.42 6.31
C LEU A 62 -6.43 -2.29 6.98
N GLU A 63 -7.69 -1.93 6.82
CA GLU A 63 -8.82 -2.71 7.33
C GLU A 63 -8.91 -4.10 6.66
N SER A 64 -8.43 -4.21 5.42
CA SER A 64 -8.35 -5.46 4.64
C SER A 64 -7.26 -6.44 5.11
N GLY A 65 -6.50 -6.08 6.16
CA GLY A 65 -5.56 -6.98 6.83
C GLY A 65 -4.06 -6.67 6.67
N PRO A 66 -3.54 -6.20 5.52
CA PRO A 66 -2.10 -5.99 5.40
C PRO A 66 -1.67 -4.73 6.18
N VAL A 67 -0.49 -4.82 6.79
CA VAL A 67 0.21 -3.65 7.35
C VAL A 67 1.32 -3.27 6.39
N VAL A 68 1.33 -2.02 5.94
CA VAL A 68 2.29 -1.54 4.95
C VAL A 68 3.08 -0.34 5.47
N ALA A 69 4.33 -0.22 5.02
CA ALA A 69 5.13 0.98 5.26
C ALA A 69 4.93 1.98 4.13
N VAL A 70 4.52 3.21 4.46
CA VAL A 70 4.35 4.30 3.51
C VAL A 70 5.46 5.32 3.70
N LYS A 71 6.17 5.65 2.62
CA LYS A 71 7.12 6.77 2.62
C LYS A 71 6.51 7.96 1.89
N ARG A 72 6.12 8.99 2.63
CA ARG A 72 5.74 10.27 2.04
C ARG A 72 7.01 11.03 1.71
N LEU A 73 7.33 11.07 0.43
CA LEU A 73 8.48 11.84 -0.06
C LEU A 73 8.25 13.34 0.15
N LYS A 74 9.32 14.06 0.47
CA LYS A 74 9.35 15.52 0.38
C LYS A 74 9.70 15.92 -1.06
N ASP A 75 9.25 17.09 -1.49
CA ASP A 75 9.66 17.68 -2.78
C ASP A 75 11.18 17.89 -2.87
#